data_AF-A0A1J5QH32-F1
#
_entry.id   AF-A0A1J5QH32-F1
#
_cell.length_a   1.000
_cell.length_b   1.000
_cell.length_c   1.000
_cell.angle_alpha   90.00
_cell.angle_beta   90.00
_cell.angle_gamma   90.00
#
_symmetry.space_group_name_H-M   'P 1'
#
loop_
_entity.id
_entity.type
_entity.pdbx_description
1 polymer ?
#
loop_
_entity_poly.entity_id
_entity_poly.type
_entity_poly.pdbx_seq_one_letter_code
_entity_poly.pdbx_strand_id
1 'polypeptide(L)' 'MKKLLALSLMSVFVTQAWAAPDMLALAKEKNCLACHSVDAKLVGPSYRAVAQKYAGQPGT' A
#
# COMPACT_ATOMS: atom_id res chain seq x y z
N MET A 1 -40.06 -0.32 22.59
CA MET A 1 -39.32 -1.33 23.37
C MET A 1 -39.00 -2.61 22.58
N LYS A 2 -39.95 -3.23 21.85
CA LYS A 2 -39.69 -4.47 21.07
C LYS A 2 -38.84 -4.30 19.79
N LYS A 3 -38.65 -3.06 19.33
CA LYS A 3 -37.86 -2.73 18.11
C LYS A 3 -36.37 -2.45 18.39
N LEU A 4 -35.96 -2.46 19.66
CA LEU A 4 -34.57 -2.22 20.06
C LEU A 4 -33.72 -3.51 20.12
N LEU A 5 -34.36 -4.68 20.04
CA LEU A 5 -33.69 -5.99 20.11
C LEU A 5 -33.26 -6.54 18.74
N ALA A 6 -33.63 -5.88 17.64
CA ALA A 6 -33.34 -6.33 16.28
C ALA A 6 -32.15 -5.61 15.61
N LEU A 7 -31.43 -4.74 16.33
CA LEU A 7 -30.35 -3.92 15.77
C LEU A 7 -28.93 -4.44 16.10
N SER A 8 -28.81 -5.56 16.80
CA SER A 8 -27.53 -6.05 17.34
C SER A 8 -26.73 -6.99 16.43
N LEU A 9 -27.05 -7.12 15.14
CA LEU A 9 -26.43 -8.15 14.29
C LEU A 9 -25.61 -7.63 13.09
N MET A 10 -25.00 -6.45 13.17
CA MET A 10 -24.22 -5.93 12.03
C MET A 10 -22.98 -5.13 12.43
N SER A 11 -22.08 -5.71 13.23
CA SER A 11 -20.81 -5.04 13.56
C SER A 11 -19.63 -6.00 13.67
N VAL A 12 -19.46 -6.86 12.67
CA VAL A 12 -18.16 -7.50 12.41
C VAL A 12 -17.78 -7.23 10.96
N PHE A 13 -17.40 -5.98 10.67
CA PHE A 13 -16.53 -5.73 9.51
C PHE A 13 -15.15 -6.24 9.91
N VAL A 14 -14.88 -7.49 9.55
CA VAL A 14 -13.54 -8.08 9.57
C VAL A 14 -12.61 -7.12 8.85
N THR A 15 -11.57 -6.65 9.53
CA THR A 15 -10.43 -5.98 8.91
C THR A 15 -9.83 -6.96 7.90
N GLN A 16 -10.15 -6.78 6.61
CA GLN A 16 -9.51 -7.53 5.55
C GLN A 16 -8.04 -7.11 5.53
N ALA A 17 -7.18 -7.91 6.16
CA ALA A 17 -5.75 -7.85 5.91
C ALA A 17 -5.53 -8.39 4.50
N TRP A 18 -5.65 -7.53 3.49
CA TRP A 18 -5.17 -7.85 2.16
C TRP A 18 -3.66 -8.06 2.26
N ALA A 19 -3.21 -9.26 1.92
CA ALA A 19 -1.80 -9.50 1.71
C ALA A 19 -1.31 -8.47 0.70
N ALA A 20 -0.36 -7.63 1.11
CA ALA A 20 0.22 -6.65 0.20
C ALA A 20 0.83 -7.43 -0.99
N PRO A 21 0.52 -7.03 -2.24
CA PRO A 21 1.15 -7.66 -3.40
C PRO A 21 2.67 -7.54 -3.30
N ASP A 22 3.39 -8.52 -3.84
CA ASP A 22 4.85 -8.43 -3.97
C ASP A 22 5.19 -7.33 -4.98
N MET A 23 5.38 -6.13 -4.45
CA MET A 23 5.66 -4.93 -5.24
C MET A 23 7.02 -5.02 -5.94
N LEU A 24 7.97 -5.79 -5.42
CA LEU A 24 9.27 -5.96 -6.05
C LEU A 24 9.17 -6.85 -7.28
N ALA A 25 8.38 -7.94 -7.20
CA ALA A 25 8.06 -8.76 -8.35
C ALA A 25 7.34 -7.96 -9.45
N LEU A 26 6.35 -7.14 -9.06
CA LEU A 26 5.64 -6.27 -10.01
C LEU A 26 6.57 -5.22 -10.65
N ALA A 27 7.42 -4.57 -9.86
CA ALA A 27 8.39 -3.60 -10.36
C ALA A 27 9.36 -4.22 -11.36
N LYS A 28 9.73 -5.49 -11.16
CA LYS A 28 10.50 -6.27 -12.13
C LYS A 28 9.69 -6.58 -13.38
N GLU A 29 8.48 -7.12 -13.24
CA GLU A 29 7.61 -7.49 -14.37
C GLU A 29 7.28 -6.30 -15.27
N LYS A 30 7.08 -5.11 -14.68
CA LYS A 30 6.76 -3.87 -15.39
C LYS A 30 7.99 -3.05 -15.78
N ASN A 31 9.19 -3.66 -15.72
CA ASN A 31 10.46 -3.04 -16.10
C ASN A 31 10.80 -1.73 -15.36
N CYS A 32 10.18 -1.46 -14.21
CA CYS A 32 10.51 -0.29 -13.40
C CYS A 32 11.97 -0.33 -12.95
N LEU A 33 12.48 -1.55 -12.68
CA LEU A 33 13.85 -1.79 -12.25
C LEU A 33 14.92 -1.51 -13.31
N ALA A 34 14.53 -1.25 -14.57
CA ALA A 34 15.47 -0.81 -15.60
C ALA A 34 15.99 0.62 -15.34
N CYS A 35 15.16 1.45 -14.69
CA CYS A 35 15.49 2.86 -14.44
C CYS A 35 15.59 3.21 -12.95
N HIS A 36 14.97 2.43 -12.07
CA HIS A 36 14.92 2.69 -10.63
C HIS A 36 15.46 1.49 -9.85
N SER A 37 16.28 1.73 -8.84
CA SER A 37 16.67 0.69 -7.89
C SER A 37 16.14 1.00 -6.49
N VAL A 38 16.26 0.05 -5.56
CA VAL A 38 15.79 0.25 -4.18
C VAL A 38 16.62 1.35 -3.49
N ASP A 39 17.94 1.27 -3.57
CA ASP A 39 18.85 2.04 -2.72
C ASP A 39 19.78 3.00 -3.46
N ALA A 40 19.98 2.77 -4.76
CA ALA A 40 20.91 3.55 -5.57
C ALA A 40 20.18 4.30 -6.70
N LYS A 41 20.70 5.47 -7.05
CA LYS A 41 20.28 6.18 -8.26
C LYS A 41 20.80 5.41 -9.48
N LEU A 42 19.94 5.22 -10.48
CA LEU A 42 20.32 4.75 -11.82
C LEU A 42 20.01 5.88 -12.81
N VAL A 43 19.04 5.66 -13.71
CA VAL A 43 18.46 6.72 -14.55
C VAL A 43 17.54 7.60 -13.70
N GLY A 44 16.63 6.96 -12.96
CA GLY A 44 15.72 7.60 -12.01
C GLY A 44 16.23 7.56 -10.56
N PRO A 45 15.57 8.29 -9.64
CA PRO A 45 15.87 8.22 -8.21
C PRO A 45 15.65 6.82 -7.66
N SER A 46 16.43 6.45 -6.63
CA SER A 46 16.16 5.24 -5.86
C SER A 46 14.77 5.29 -5.21
N TYR A 47 14.11 4.15 -5.02
CA TYR A 47 12.86 4.10 -4.27
C TYR A 47 13.00 4.66 -2.86
N ARG A 48 14.15 4.47 -2.20
CA ARG A 48 14.43 5.09 -0.90
C ARG A 48 14.39 6.62 -0.94
N ALA A 49 14.96 7.22 -1.98
CA ALA A 49 14.91 8.67 -2.17
C ALA A 49 13.48 9.17 -2.44
N VAL A 50 12.67 8.40 -3.18
CA VAL A 50 11.24 8.71 -3.38
C VAL A 50 10.50 8.64 -2.04
N ALA A 51 10.71 7.57 -1.27
CA ALA A 51 10.09 7.40 0.04
C ALA A 51 10.45 8.55 0.99
N GLN A 52 11.71 9.00 1.00
CA GLN A 52 12.14 10.16 1.79
C GLN A 52 11.46 11.46 1.33
N LYS A 53 11.33 11.69 0.02
CA LYS A 53 10.66 12.87 -0.52
C LYS A 53 9.18 12.96 -0.11
N TYR A 54 8.49 11.82 -0.11
CA TYR A 54 7.06 11.74 0.19
C TYR A 54 6.77 11.31 1.63
N ALA A 55 7.78 11.21 2.49
CA ALA A 55 7.60 10.86 3.90
C ALA A 55 6.64 11.84 4.58
N GLY A 56 5.61 11.31 5.24
CA GLY A 56 4.60 12.11 5.95
C GLY A 56 3.58 12.83 5.06
N GLN A 57 3.64 12.67 3.74
CA GLN A 57 2.59 13.15 2.85
C GLN A 57 1.42 12.16 2.87
N PRO A 58 0.19 12.59 3.20
CA PRO A 58 -0.97 11.72 3.09
C PRO A 58 -1.14 11.33 1.62
N GLY A 59 -1.29 10.02 1.38
CA GLY A 59 -1.71 9.52 0.07
C GLY A 59 -3.12 10.04 -0.20
N THR A 60 -3.31 10.68 -1.36
CA THR A 60 -4.63 11.11 -1.84
C THR A 60 -5.52 9.92 -2.16
#